data_AF-A0A820J5G1-F1
#
_entry.id   AF-A0A820J5G1-F1
#
_cell.length_a   1.000
_cell.length_b   1.000
_cell.length_c   1.000
_cell.angle_alpha   90.00
_cell.angle_beta   90.00
_cell.angle_gamma   90.00
#
_symmetry.space_group_name_H-M   'P 1'
#
loop_
_entity.id
_entity.type
_entity.pdbx_description
1 polymer ?
#
loop_
_entity_poly.entity_id
_entity_poly.type
_entity_poly.pdbx_seq_one_letter_code
_entity_poly.pdbx_strand_id
1 'polypeptide(L)'
;AAHSNLPLYQYIAKLSHSTIRLPVPAFNVINGGSHAGNKLAMQEFMLLPVGAKTFKEAMRMGSEVYHHLKNLIKAEYGLDATNVGDEGGFAPNIESAEKGN
;
A
#
# COMPACT_ATOMS: atom_id res chain seq x y z
N ALA A 1 -13.93 -23.39 10.41
CA ALA A 1 -13.56 -23.51 8.98
C ALA A 1 -13.22 -24.95 8.61
N ALA A 2 -12.07 -25.49 9.04
CA ALA A 2 -11.61 -26.85 8.71
C ALA A 2 -12.64 -27.95 9.04
N HIS A 3 -13.17 -27.96 10.27
CA HIS A 3 -14.21 -28.91 10.68
C HIS A 3 -15.49 -28.83 9.81
N SER A 4 -15.82 -27.65 9.30
CA SER A 4 -16.99 -27.44 8.44
C SER A 4 -16.71 -27.65 6.95
N ASN A 5 -15.50 -28.06 6.59
CA ASN A 5 -15.02 -28.19 5.19
C ASN A 5 -15.27 -26.93 4.34
N LEU A 6 -15.08 -25.74 4.93
CA LEU A 6 -15.25 -24.45 4.25
C LEU A 6 -13.91 -23.70 4.19
N PRO A 7 -13.59 -23.02 3.08
CA PRO A 7 -12.56 -21.99 3.05
C PRO A 7 -12.77 -20.96 4.17
N LEU A 8 -11.68 -20.45 4.74
CA LEU A 8 -11.73 -19.55 5.91
C LEU A 8 -12.64 -18.33 5.68
N TYR A 9 -12.52 -17.67 4.52
CA TYR A 9 -13.33 -16.49 4.19
C TYR A 9 -14.84 -16.80 4.12
N GLN A 10 -15.22 -18.01 3.64
CA GLN A 10 -16.63 -18.44 3.62
C GLN A 10 -17.14 -18.78 5.01
N TYR A 11 -16.30 -19.38 5.86
CA TYR A 11 -16.64 -19.65 7.25
C TYR A 11 -16.87 -18.35 8.04
N ILE A 12 -16.01 -17.35 7.85
CA ILE A 12 -16.16 -16.01 8.45
C ILE A 12 -17.47 -15.37 7.98
N ALA A 13 -17.73 -15.34 6.66
CA ALA A 13 -18.96 -14.79 6.11
C ALA A 13 -20.23 -15.44 6.67
N LYS A 14 -20.21 -16.77 6.88
CA LYS A 14 -21.28 -17.52 7.53
C LYS A 14 -21.49 -17.10 8.99
N LEU A 15 -20.41 -16.93 9.76
CA LEU A 15 -20.48 -16.48 11.16
C LEU A 15 -20.95 -15.03 11.30
N SER A 16 -20.55 -14.16 10.38
CA SER A 16 -20.89 -12.73 10.41
C SER A 16 -22.18 -12.38 9.64
N HIS A 17 -22.87 -13.37 9.06
CA HIS A 17 -24.04 -13.17 8.20
C HIS A 17 -23.81 -12.15 7.07
N SER A 18 -22.60 -12.13 6.49
CA SER A 18 -22.20 -11.11 5.52
C SER A 18 -22.10 -11.66 4.10
N THR A 19 -22.32 -10.78 3.11
CA THR A 19 -22.05 -11.11 1.71
C THR A 19 -20.57 -10.90 1.42
N ILE A 20 -19.92 -11.89 0.81
CA ILE A 20 -18.50 -11.80 0.44
C ILE A 20 -18.30 -10.73 -0.65
N ARG A 21 -17.31 -9.88 -0.42
CA ARG A 21 -16.82 -8.85 -1.33
C ARG A 21 -15.29 -8.83 -1.27
N LEU A 22 -14.64 -8.56 -2.40
CA LEU A 22 -13.20 -8.28 -2.39
C LEU A 22 -13.00 -6.80 -2.06
N PRO A 23 -12.04 -6.45 -1.19
CA PRO A 23 -11.79 -5.07 -0.80
C PRO A 23 -11.01 -4.31 -1.86
N VAL A 24 -11.05 -2.98 -1.80
CA VAL A 24 -10.03 -2.15 -2.46
C VAL A 24 -8.75 -2.24 -1.63
N PRO A 25 -7.61 -2.65 -2.21
CA PRO A 25 -6.36 -2.64 -1.47
C PRO A 25 -5.88 -1.20 -1.23
N ALA A 26 -5.37 -0.94 -0.04
CA ALA A 26 -4.64 0.29 0.28
C ALA A 26 -3.15 -0.06 0.37
N PHE A 27 -2.36 0.36 -0.62
CA PHE A 27 -0.94 0.06 -0.68
C PHE A 27 -0.16 1.17 0.02
N ASN A 28 0.56 0.87 1.09
CA ASN A 28 1.54 1.78 1.64
C ASN A 28 2.67 2.01 0.62
N VAL A 29 2.95 3.28 0.29
CA VAL A 29 3.95 3.64 -0.72
C VAL A 29 5.00 4.64 -0.23
N ILE A 30 4.69 5.50 0.73
CA ILE A 30 5.65 6.44 1.36
C ILE A 30 5.44 6.44 2.87
N ASN A 31 6.54 6.30 3.60
CA ASN A 31 6.61 6.35 5.05
C ASN A 31 7.12 7.71 5.53
N GLY A 32 6.56 8.16 6.64
CA GLY A 32 7.03 9.28 7.44
C GLY A 32 6.80 8.99 8.93
N GLY A 33 6.76 10.03 9.74
CA GLY A 33 6.52 9.95 11.18
C GLY A 33 7.49 8.99 11.86
N SER A 34 6.98 8.16 12.78
CA SER A 34 7.80 7.20 13.51
C SER A 34 8.34 6.04 12.65
N HIS A 35 7.85 5.89 11.42
CA HIS A 35 8.27 4.83 10.50
C HIS A 35 9.43 5.25 9.58
N ALA A 36 9.90 6.50 9.67
CA ALA A 36 11.02 7.00 8.88
C ALA A 36 11.87 8.03 9.63
N GLY A 37 13.17 8.10 9.31
CA GLY A 37 14.07 9.15 9.79
C GLY A 37 14.00 10.46 9.00
N ASN A 38 12.92 10.68 8.24
CA ASN A 38 12.71 11.89 7.44
C ASN A 38 11.91 12.95 8.23
N LYS A 39 11.70 14.12 7.61
CA LYS A 39 10.97 15.24 8.25
C LYS A 39 9.45 15.17 8.05
N LEU A 40 8.95 14.17 7.34
CA LEU A 40 7.54 14.03 7.00
C LEU A 40 6.75 13.67 8.26
N ALA A 41 5.82 14.51 8.69
CA ALA A 41 5.07 14.26 9.93
C ALA A 41 4.02 13.14 9.80
N MET A 42 3.44 12.96 8.61
CA MET A 42 2.45 11.91 8.35
C MET A 42 3.11 10.54 8.26
N GLN A 43 2.52 9.54 8.92
CA GLN A 43 3.12 8.20 9.05
C GLN A 43 3.14 7.43 7.73
N GLU A 44 2.02 7.43 7.00
CA GLU A 44 1.83 6.60 5.80
C GLU A 44 1.03 7.37 4.74
N PHE A 45 1.51 7.29 3.50
CA PHE A 45 0.76 7.68 2.31
C PHE A 45 0.43 6.43 1.53
N MET A 46 -0.86 6.20 1.32
CA MET A 46 -1.36 5.00 0.66
C MET A 46 -1.97 5.28 -0.71
N LEU A 47 -1.78 4.35 -1.64
CA LEU A 47 -2.44 4.33 -2.94
C LEU A 47 -3.62 3.36 -2.92
N LEU A 48 -4.80 3.85 -3.32
CA LEU A 48 -6.02 3.04 -3.42
C LEU A 48 -6.54 3.04 -4.87
N PRO A 49 -6.51 1.92 -5.60
CA PRO A 49 -6.97 1.82 -6.99
C PRO A 49 -8.50 1.65 -7.07
N VAL A 50 -9.26 2.64 -6.61
CA VAL A 50 -10.74 2.60 -6.53
C VAL A 50 -11.45 2.42 -7.88
N GLY A 51 -10.75 2.68 -9.00
CA GLY A 51 -11.28 2.52 -10.36
C GLY A 51 -11.19 1.10 -10.94
N ALA A 52 -10.43 0.20 -10.30
CA ALA A 52 -10.22 -1.16 -10.80
C ALA A 52 -11.52 -1.97 -10.81
N LYS A 53 -11.71 -2.82 -11.83
CA LYS A 53 -12.90 -3.68 -11.96
C LYS A 53 -12.77 -5.01 -11.23
N THR A 54 -11.56 -5.42 -10.92
CA THR A 54 -11.26 -6.66 -10.18
C THR A 54 -10.13 -6.44 -9.19
N PHE A 55 -10.05 -7.28 -8.15
CA PHE A 55 -8.92 -7.27 -7.23
C PHE A 55 -7.59 -7.55 -7.95
N LYS A 56 -7.59 -8.42 -8.96
CA LYS A 56 -6.41 -8.70 -9.79
C LYS A 56 -5.91 -7.44 -10.51
N GLU A 57 -6.83 -6.66 -11.07
CA GLU A 57 -6.50 -5.40 -11.72
C GLU A 57 -6.02 -4.36 -10.70
N ALA A 58 -6.65 -4.28 -9.53
CA ALA A 58 -6.21 -3.40 -8.44
C ALA A 58 -4.76 -3.70 -8.01
N MET A 59 -4.40 -4.98 -7.88
CA MET A 59 -3.02 -5.40 -7.59
C MET A 59 -2.04 -5.01 -8.70
N ARG A 60 -2.43 -5.17 -9.97
CA ARG A 60 -1.61 -4.74 -11.11
C ARG A 60 -1.36 -3.24 -11.08
N MET A 61 -2.42 -2.43 -10.93
CA MET A 61 -2.34 -0.97 -10.84
C MET A 61 -1.44 -0.53 -9.69
N GLY A 62 -1.61 -1.12 -8.50
CA GLY A 62 -0.78 -0.84 -7.33
C GLY A 62 0.70 -1.13 -7.58
N SER A 63 1.01 -2.30 -8.15
CA SER A 63 2.40 -2.70 -8.43
C SER A 63 3.06 -1.82 -9.50
N GLU A 64 2.35 -1.46 -10.57
CA GLU A 64 2.86 -0.57 -11.62
C GLU A 64 3.19 0.82 -11.06
N VAL A 65 2.28 1.40 -10.27
CA VAL A 65 2.50 2.71 -9.63
C VAL A 65 3.65 2.64 -8.63
N TYR A 66 3.73 1.58 -7.81
CA TYR A 66 4.81 1.41 -6.84
C TYR A 66 6.20 1.34 -7.51
N HIS A 67 6.34 0.56 -8.58
CA HIS A 67 7.60 0.48 -9.32
C HIS A 67 7.93 1.78 -10.06
N HIS A 68 6.93 2.47 -10.59
CA HIS A 68 7.14 3.78 -11.19
C HIS A 68 7.60 4.81 -10.15
N LEU A 69 6.96 4.84 -8.97
CA LEU A 69 7.36 5.68 -7.84
C LEU A 69 8.78 5.39 -7.39
N LYS A 70 9.18 4.10 -7.31
CA LYS A 70 10.56 3.71 -7.00
C LYS A 70 11.57 4.37 -7.96
N ASN A 71 11.27 4.38 -9.25
CA ASN A 71 12.15 4.97 -10.26
C ASN A 71 12.24 6.50 -10.10
N LEU A 72 11.12 7.17 -9.80
CA LEU A 72 11.10 8.60 -9.53
C LEU A 72 11.92 8.94 -8.27
N ILE A 73 11.72 8.19 -7.18
CA ILE A 73 12.47 8.37 -5.94
C ILE A 73 13.96 8.15 -6.17
N LYS A 74 14.34 7.10 -6.92
CA LYS A 74 15.73 6.83 -7.28
C LYS A 74 16.38 7.98 -8.03
N ALA A 75 15.65 8.54 -9.01
CA ALA A 75 16.15 9.62 -9.85
C ALA A 75 16.34 10.92 -9.06
N GLU A 76 15.48 11.19 -8.08
CA GLU A 76 15.48 12.45 -7.34
C GLU A 76 16.32 12.41 -6.06
N TYR A 77 16.28 11.31 -5.30
CA TYR A 77 16.90 11.18 -3.97
C TYR A 77 18.03 10.14 -3.92
N GLY A 78 18.31 9.47 -5.04
CA GLY A 78 19.36 8.45 -5.13
C GLY A 78 18.91 7.04 -4.80
N LEU A 79 19.81 6.07 -5.01
CA LEU A 79 19.51 4.63 -4.87
C LEU A 79 19.08 4.25 -3.45
N ASP A 80 19.72 4.81 -2.43
CA ASP A 80 19.49 4.45 -1.03
C ASP A 80 18.07 4.83 -0.56
N ALA A 81 17.46 5.86 -1.17
CA ALA A 81 16.08 6.26 -0.91
C ALA A 81 15.04 5.25 -1.42
N THR A 82 15.46 4.23 -2.18
CA THR A 82 14.59 3.13 -2.64
C THR A 82 14.59 1.92 -1.74
N ASN A 83 15.33 1.96 -0.62
CA ASN A 83 15.17 1.01 0.46
C ASN A 83 13.75 1.13 1.06
N VAL A 84 13.26 0.02 1.59
CA VAL A 84 11.89 -0.10 2.09
C VAL A 84 11.88 -0.22 3.61
N GLY A 85 10.84 0.32 4.25
CA GLY A 85 10.56 0.09 5.67
C GLY A 85 9.85 -1.24 5.92
N ASP A 86 9.38 -1.43 7.16
CA ASP A 86 8.76 -2.69 7.62
C ASP A 86 7.54 -3.12 6.78
N GLU A 87 6.79 -2.14 6.26
CA GLU A 87 5.56 -2.37 5.47
C GLU A 87 5.78 -2.30 3.95
N GLY A 88 7.04 -2.15 3.50
CA GLY A 88 7.36 -2.07 2.08
C GLY A 88 7.26 -0.67 1.46
N GLY A 89 6.76 0.34 2.18
CA GLY A 89 6.80 1.74 1.72
C GLY A 89 8.22 2.31 1.66
N PHE A 90 8.45 3.31 0.80
CA PHE A 90 9.74 4.02 0.71
C PHE A 90 9.85 5.11 1.78
N ALA A 91 11.07 5.47 2.17
CA ALA A 91 11.33 6.55 3.13
C ALA A 91 12.27 7.64 2.56
N PRO A 92 11.93 8.28 1.42
CA PRO A 92 12.73 9.37 0.88
C PRO A 92 12.78 10.55 1.86
N ASN A 93 13.83 11.37 1.76
CA ASN A 93 14.00 12.55 2.60
C ASN A 93 13.11 13.71 2.11
N ILE A 94 11.80 13.59 2.35
CA ILE A 94 10.77 14.59 1.99
C ILE A 94 10.45 15.44 3.24
N GLU A 95 10.20 16.73 3.03
CA GLU A 95 10.00 17.71 4.12
C GLU A 95 8.53 18.00 4.47
N SER A 96 7.60 17.77 3.55
CA SER A 96 6.18 18.09 3.72
C SER A 96 5.26 17.17 2.92
N ALA A 97 3.98 17.12 3.30
CA ALA A 97 2.96 16.32 2.60
C ALA A 97 2.70 16.83 1.18
N GLU A 98 2.72 18.15 0.99
CA GLU A 98 2.82 18.76 -0.33
C GLU A 98 4.29 18.97 -0.69
N LYS A 99 4.73 18.35 -1.78
CA LYS A 99 5.90 18.85 -2.51
C LYS A 99 5.36 19.70 -3.66
N GLY A 100 5.34 21.01 -3.47
CA GLY A 100 4.94 21.96 -4.52
C GLY A 100 5.97 21.96 -5.66
N ASN A 101 5.47 22.06 -6.89
CA ASN A 101 6.27 22.48 -8.04
C ASN A 101 6.58 23.97 -7.94
#